data_AF-A0A5P2VWT0-F1
#
_entry.id   AF-A0A5P2VWT0-F1
#
_cell.length_a   1.000
_cell.length_b   1.000
_cell.length_c   1.000
_cell.angle_alpha   90.00
_cell.angle_beta   90.00
_cell.angle_gamma   90.00
#
_symmetry.space_group_name_H-M   'P 1'
#
loop_
_entity.id
_entity.type
_entity.pdbx_description
1 polymer ?
#
loop_
_entity_poly.entity_id
_entity_poly.type
_entity_poly.pdbx_seq_one_letter_code
_entity_poly.pdbx_strand_id
1 'polypeptide(L)'
;MMMPHHALEIMLTRPLTPSELCRAACAWPLVANHDATRLMALVSAKTPDRAARRLRRRLHTQVPIDVITTHYPDVSGQILLNVALLLATRTLLTAAAHRAQQKPERFLELDVLRALAKHADQEADRLDQAVRHLLAHATPAHLLSTVGHALTWLPEGATL
;
A
#
# COMPACT_ATOMS: atom_id res chain seq x y z
N MET A 1 -3.84 -22.02 22.86
CA MET A 1 -2.98 -21.20 21.98
C MET A 1 -3.77 -19.96 21.56
N MET A 2 -3.25 -18.76 21.82
CA MET A 2 -3.88 -17.51 21.38
C MET A 2 -3.70 -17.38 19.85
N MET A 3 -4.78 -17.13 19.11
CA MET A 3 -4.69 -16.86 17.67
C MET A 3 -4.38 -15.39 17.46
N PRO A 4 -3.27 -15.03 16.78
CA PRO A 4 -2.93 -13.63 16.55
C PRO A 4 -4.00 -12.95 15.69
N HIS A 5 -4.16 -11.65 15.90
CA HIS A 5 -5.01 -10.80 15.08
C HIS A 5 -4.13 -10.05 14.08
N HIS A 6 -4.56 -10.04 12.83
CA HIS A 6 -3.89 -9.35 11.74
C HIS A 6 -4.74 -8.18 11.29
N ALA A 7 -4.19 -6.97 11.33
CA ALA A 7 -4.79 -5.78 10.75
C ALA A 7 -4.57 -5.83 9.23
N LEU A 8 -5.68 -5.88 8.48
CA LEU A 8 -5.67 -5.96 7.03
C LEU A 8 -6.34 -4.73 6.44
N GLU A 9 -5.72 -4.16 5.41
CA GLU A 9 -6.30 -3.13 4.55
C GLU A 9 -6.78 -3.78 3.25
N ILE A 10 -7.95 -3.38 2.78
CA ILE A 10 -8.61 -3.84 1.57
C ILE A 10 -8.71 -2.65 0.62
N MET A 11 -8.06 -2.75 -0.54
CA MET A 11 -8.20 -1.77 -1.62
C MET A 11 -9.26 -2.26 -2.59
N LEU A 12 -10.15 -1.37 -2.98
CA LEU A 12 -11.28 -1.66 -3.86
C LEU A 12 -11.07 -1.08 -5.25
N THR A 13 -11.58 -1.76 -6.28
CA THR A 13 -11.49 -1.25 -7.66
C THR A 13 -12.40 -0.05 -7.92
N ARG A 14 -13.41 0.15 -7.06
CA ARG A 14 -14.29 1.32 -7.04
C ARG A 14 -14.76 1.63 -5.62
N PRO A 15 -15.20 2.86 -5.34
CA PRO A 15 -15.88 3.19 -4.09
C PRO A 15 -17.09 2.29 -3.84
N LEU A 16 -17.35 1.99 -2.57
CA LEU A 16 -18.62 1.38 -2.15
C LEU A 16 -19.70 2.42 -1.93
N THR A 17 -20.93 2.06 -2.30
CA THR A 17 -22.10 2.78 -1.84
C THR A 17 -22.34 2.53 -0.34
N PRO A 18 -23.05 3.42 0.37
CA PRO A 18 -23.40 3.21 1.77
C PRO A 18 -24.12 1.87 2.03
N SER A 19 -24.95 1.43 1.08
CA SER A 19 -25.68 0.15 1.18
C SER A 19 -24.75 -1.06 1.05
N GLU A 20 -23.76 -1.01 0.17
CA GLU A 20 -22.75 -2.06 0.00
C GLU A 20 -21.85 -2.13 1.23
N LEU A 21 -21.44 -0.97 1.75
CA LEU A 21 -20.65 -0.88 2.97
C LEU A 21 -21.40 -1.48 4.18
N CYS A 22 -22.69 -1.13 4.34
CA CYS A 22 -23.52 -1.69 5.41
C CYS A 22 -23.62 -3.22 5.31
N ARG A 23 -23.89 -3.76 4.11
CA ARG A 23 -23.93 -5.22 3.88
C ARG A 23 -22.58 -5.88 4.19
N ALA A 24 -21.48 -5.28 3.77
CA ALA A 24 -20.14 -5.78 4.04
C ALA A 24 -19.82 -5.78 5.54
N ALA A 25 -20.20 -4.71 6.26
CA ALA A 25 -20.04 -4.59 7.70
C ALA A 25 -20.88 -5.61 8.48
N CYS A 26 -22.06 -5.97 7.98
CA CYS A 26 -22.85 -7.07 8.55
C CYS A 26 -22.18 -8.44 8.38
N ALA A 27 -21.42 -8.65 7.30
CA ALA A 27 -20.72 -9.90 7.04
C ALA A 27 -19.37 -10.01 7.77
N TRP A 28 -18.69 -8.88 7.98
CA TRP A 28 -17.42 -8.81 8.68
C TRP A 28 -17.23 -7.42 9.33
N PRO A 29 -16.80 -7.33 10.60
CA PRO A 29 -16.48 -6.04 11.22
C PRO A 29 -15.35 -5.32 10.47
N LEU A 30 -15.67 -4.19 9.85
CA LEU A 30 -14.76 -3.39 9.05
C LEU A 30 -15.08 -1.90 9.15
N VAL A 31 -14.10 -1.07 8.84
CA VAL A 31 -14.21 0.39 8.79
C VAL A 31 -13.76 0.86 7.42
N ALA A 32 -14.46 1.83 6.83
CA ALA A 32 -14.07 2.44 5.56
C ALA A 32 -13.29 3.74 5.77
N ASN A 33 -12.40 4.07 4.83
CA ASN A 33 -11.87 5.44 4.70
C ASN A 33 -12.97 6.39 4.20
N HIS A 34 -12.65 7.69 4.16
CA HIS A 34 -13.59 8.74 3.76
C HIS A 34 -14.25 8.48 2.39
N ASP A 35 -13.45 8.08 1.40
CA ASP A 35 -13.92 7.89 0.03
C ASP A 35 -14.49 6.49 -0.24
N ALA A 36 -14.59 5.63 0.78
CA ALA A 36 -15.04 4.24 0.68
C ALA A 36 -14.30 3.39 -0.39
N THR A 37 -13.05 3.74 -0.69
CA THR A 37 -12.14 3.01 -1.59
C THR A 37 -11.19 2.07 -0.85
N ARG A 38 -11.05 2.26 0.47
CA ARG A 38 -10.22 1.46 1.35
C ARG A 38 -11.03 1.02 2.56
N LEU A 39 -10.93 -0.25 2.91
CA LEU A 39 -11.53 -0.80 4.12
C LEU A 39 -10.42 -1.34 5.03
N MET A 40 -10.63 -1.30 6.34
CA MET A 40 -9.75 -1.89 7.32
C MET A 40 -10.52 -2.94 8.13
N ALA A 41 -9.91 -4.10 8.35
CA ALA A 41 -10.50 -5.20 9.11
C ALA A 41 -9.45 -5.89 9.98
N LEU A 42 -9.88 -6.32 11.17
CA LEU A 42 -9.06 -7.16 12.05
C LEU A 42 -9.47 -8.62 11.88
N VAL A 43 -8.51 -9.52 11.62
CA VAL A 43 -8.80 -10.92 11.35
C VAL A 43 -7.91 -11.83 12.19
N SER A 44 -8.54 -12.69 13.00
CA SER A 44 -7.83 -13.73 13.73
C SER A 44 -7.49 -14.92 12.84
N ALA A 45 -6.21 -15.25 12.74
CA ALA A 45 -5.70 -16.41 12.00
C ALA A 45 -4.31 -16.82 12.48
N LYS A 46 -3.82 -17.99 12.05
CA LYS A 46 -2.45 -18.44 12.38
C LYS A 46 -1.37 -17.63 11.63
N THR A 47 -1.70 -17.14 10.43
CA THR A 47 -0.78 -16.42 9.55
C THR A 47 -1.52 -15.30 8.83
N PRO A 48 -0.83 -14.21 8.42
CA PRO A 48 -1.44 -13.11 7.68
C PRO A 48 -2.06 -13.56 6.35
N ASP A 49 -1.40 -14.50 5.66
CA ASP A 49 -1.92 -15.09 4.41
C ASP A 49 -3.24 -15.85 4.63
N ARG A 50 -3.38 -16.59 5.73
CA ARG A 50 -4.65 -17.25 6.09
C ARG A 50 -5.73 -16.22 6.45
N ALA A 51 -5.35 -15.14 7.13
CA ALA A 51 -6.26 -14.04 7.42
C ALA A 51 -6.78 -13.39 6.13
N ALA A 52 -5.89 -13.05 5.19
CA ALA A 52 -6.26 -12.47 3.91
C ALA A 52 -7.17 -13.38 3.08
N ARG A 53 -6.84 -14.69 2.97
CA ARG A 53 -7.70 -15.66 2.27
C ARG A 53 -9.06 -15.87 2.93
N ARG A 54 -9.13 -15.80 4.26
CA ARG A 54 -10.40 -15.88 5.01
C ARG A 54 -11.27 -14.66 4.71
N LEU A 55 -10.67 -13.48 4.78
CA LEU A 55 -11.33 -12.20 4.50
C LEU A 55 -11.84 -12.15 3.06
N ARG A 56 -10.98 -12.45 2.08
CA ARG A 56 -11.35 -12.50 0.65
C ARG A 56 -12.53 -13.44 0.43
N ARG A 57 -12.48 -14.68 0.94
CA ARG A 57 -13.60 -15.63 0.75
C ARG A 57 -14.92 -15.12 1.32
N ARG A 58 -14.89 -14.43 2.46
CA ARG A 58 -16.10 -13.88 3.09
C ARG A 58 -16.67 -12.68 2.35
N LEU A 59 -15.81 -11.86 1.76
CA LEU A 59 -16.17 -10.56 1.20
C LEU A 59 -16.23 -10.54 -0.34
N HIS A 60 -15.71 -11.55 -1.04
CA HIS A 60 -15.56 -11.51 -2.51
C HIS A 60 -16.87 -11.31 -3.29
N THR A 61 -18.02 -11.71 -2.73
CA THR A 61 -19.33 -11.51 -3.37
C THR A 61 -19.95 -10.16 -3.05
N GLN A 62 -19.43 -9.44 -2.05
CA GLN A 62 -20.05 -8.25 -1.49
C GLN A 62 -19.30 -6.97 -1.85
N VAL A 63 -17.99 -7.09 -2.09
CA VAL A 63 -17.12 -5.94 -2.37
C VAL A 63 -16.15 -6.25 -3.51
N PRO A 64 -15.87 -5.27 -4.38
CA PRO A 64 -14.98 -5.45 -5.52
C PRO A 64 -13.52 -5.31 -5.06
N ILE A 65 -13.01 -6.35 -4.42
CA ILE A 65 -11.66 -6.39 -3.85
C ILE A 65 -10.61 -6.44 -4.97
N ASP A 66 -9.71 -5.47 -4.98
CA ASP A 66 -8.51 -5.48 -5.81
C ASP A 66 -7.36 -6.16 -5.05
N VAL A 67 -6.95 -5.55 -3.94
CA VAL A 67 -5.82 -5.99 -3.11
C VAL A 67 -6.23 -6.10 -1.65
N ILE A 68 -5.73 -7.12 -0.95
CA ILE A 68 -5.71 -7.15 0.51
C ILE A 68 -4.26 -7.13 0.96
N THR A 69 -3.92 -6.24 1.89
CA THR A 69 -2.57 -6.14 2.44
C THR A 69 -2.56 -6.11 3.96
N THR A 70 -1.46 -6.51 4.57
CA THR A 70 -1.23 -6.28 6.00
C THR A 70 -0.96 -4.80 6.23
N HIS A 71 -1.68 -4.20 7.18
CA HIS A 71 -1.50 -2.78 7.50
C HIS A 71 -0.13 -2.50 8.12
N TYR A 72 0.37 -3.43 8.94
CA TYR A 72 1.70 -3.35 9.51
C TYR A 72 2.66 -4.31 8.82
N PRO A 73 3.91 -3.90 8.59
CA PRO A 73 4.95 -4.81 8.13
C PRO A 73 5.25 -5.87 9.20
N ASP A 74 5.79 -7.00 8.75
CA ASP A 74 6.33 -8.02 9.63
C ASP A 74 7.70 -7.63 10.22
N VAL A 75 8.29 -8.55 10.98
CA VAL A 75 9.60 -8.37 11.62
C VAL A 75 10.75 -8.13 10.63
N SER A 76 10.56 -8.44 9.36
CA SER A 76 11.52 -8.21 8.28
C SER A 76 11.19 -6.95 7.47
N GLY A 77 10.21 -6.15 7.90
CA GLY A 77 9.76 -4.96 7.19
C GLY A 77 8.87 -5.25 5.98
N GLN A 78 8.42 -6.50 5.80
CA GLN A 78 7.65 -6.90 4.62
C GLN A 78 6.15 -6.82 4.88
N ILE A 79 5.41 -6.41 3.85
CA ILE A 79 3.94 -6.49 3.83
C ILE A 79 3.48 -7.64 2.95
N LEU A 80 2.39 -8.29 3.35
CA LEU A 80 1.73 -9.27 2.52
C LEU A 80 0.86 -8.57 1.48
N LEU A 81 0.92 -9.01 0.22
CA LEU A 81 0.01 -8.59 -0.85
C LEU A 81 -0.80 -9.78 -1.36
N ASN A 82 -2.12 -9.70 -1.25
CA ASN A 82 -3.06 -10.65 -1.84
C ASN A 82 -3.84 -9.94 -2.96
N VAL A 83 -3.38 -10.13 -4.20
CA VAL A 83 -3.82 -9.38 -5.37
C VAL A 83 -4.84 -10.17 -6.19
N ALA A 84 -5.89 -9.51 -6.67
CA ALA A 84 -6.79 -10.06 -7.68
C ALA A 84 -6.19 -9.85 -9.07
N LEU A 85 -5.95 -10.94 -9.80
CA LEU A 85 -5.46 -10.87 -11.17
C LEU A 85 -6.52 -11.41 -12.12
N LEU A 86 -6.73 -10.72 -13.24
CA LEU A 86 -7.50 -11.26 -14.36
C LEU A 86 -6.85 -12.55 -14.86
N LEU A 87 -7.66 -13.47 -15.40
CA LEU A 87 -7.17 -14.77 -15.87
C LEU A 87 -6.03 -14.62 -16.89
N ALA A 88 -6.18 -13.70 -17.85
CA ALA A 88 -5.16 -13.41 -18.85
C ALA A 88 -3.83 -12.93 -18.22
N THR A 89 -3.91 -12.03 -17.24
CA THR A 89 -2.73 -11.54 -16.51
C THR A 89 -2.06 -12.67 -15.73
N ARG A 90 -2.86 -13.53 -15.07
CA ARG A 90 -2.35 -14.69 -14.35
C ARG A 90 -1.64 -15.68 -15.29
N THR A 91 -2.19 -15.94 -16.47
CA THR A 91 -1.54 -16.82 -17.46
C THR A 91 -0.23 -16.26 -17.97
N LEU A 92 -0.17 -14.95 -18.24
CA LEU A 92 1.07 -14.27 -18.66
C LEU A 92 2.13 -14.30 -17.56
N LEU A 93 1.73 -14.01 -16.32
CA LEU A 93 2.62 -14.06 -15.16
C LEU A 93 3.19 -15.47 -14.97
N THR A 94 2.35 -16.50 -15.01
CA THR A 94 2.80 -17.89 -14.87
C THR A 94 3.76 -18.29 -16.00
N ALA A 95 3.48 -17.92 -17.25
CA ALA A 95 4.36 -18.20 -18.38
C ALA A 95 5.71 -17.46 -18.26
N ALA A 96 5.70 -16.20 -17.83
CA ALA A 96 6.93 -15.44 -17.59
C ALA A 96 7.76 -16.04 -16.45
N ALA A 97 7.13 -16.39 -15.33
CA ALA A 97 7.79 -17.03 -14.19
C ALA A 97 8.40 -18.38 -14.57
N HIS A 98 7.68 -19.20 -15.36
CA HIS A 98 8.22 -20.47 -15.87
C HIS A 98 9.46 -20.27 -16.75
N ARG A 99 9.44 -19.29 -17.66
CA ARG A 99 10.63 -18.95 -18.49
C ARG A 99 11.81 -18.50 -17.63
N ALA A 100 11.55 -17.81 -16.54
CA ALA A 100 12.56 -17.40 -15.57
C ALA A 100 12.94 -18.49 -14.55
N GLN A 101 12.37 -19.70 -14.65
CA GLN A 101 12.57 -20.81 -13.70
C GLN A 101 12.23 -20.43 -12.24
N GLN A 102 11.23 -19.58 -12.06
CA GLN A 102 10.78 -19.07 -10.76
C GLN A 102 9.33 -19.44 -10.48
N LYS A 103 8.96 -19.44 -9.20
CA LYS A 103 7.55 -19.46 -8.82
C LYS A 103 6.89 -18.13 -9.19
N PRO A 104 5.62 -18.11 -9.65
CA PRO A 104 4.93 -16.88 -10.03
C PRO A 104 4.93 -15.80 -8.94
N GLU A 105 4.81 -16.19 -7.67
CA GLU A 105 4.83 -15.27 -6.53
C GLU A 105 6.18 -14.59 -6.39
N ARG A 106 7.28 -15.36 -6.48
CA ARG A 106 8.64 -14.83 -6.38
C ARG A 106 9.00 -13.95 -7.57
N PHE A 107 8.55 -14.35 -8.76
CA PHE A 107 8.74 -13.57 -9.98
C PHE A 107 8.04 -12.21 -9.85
N LEU A 108 6.78 -12.19 -9.41
CA LEU A 108 6.03 -10.95 -9.19
C LEU A 108 6.66 -10.08 -8.10
N GLU A 109 7.08 -10.69 -6.98
CA GLU A 109 7.76 -9.97 -5.89
C GLU A 109 9.01 -9.24 -6.40
N LEU A 110 9.87 -9.93 -7.14
CA LEU A 110 11.10 -9.32 -7.69
C LEU A 110 10.80 -8.22 -8.72
N ASP A 111 9.77 -8.40 -9.53
CA ASP A 111 9.36 -7.41 -10.52
C ASP A 111 8.82 -6.13 -9.85
N VAL A 112 7.97 -6.29 -8.83
CA VAL A 112 7.46 -5.18 -8.00
C VAL A 112 8.60 -4.46 -7.29
N LEU A 113 9.53 -5.19 -6.66
CA LEU A 113 10.68 -4.58 -6.00
C LEU A 113 11.56 -3.80 -6.97
N ARG A 114 11.78 -4.32 -8.19
CA ARG A 114 12.53 -3.61 -9.23
C ARG A 114 11.80 -2.36 -9.71
N ALA A 115 10.48 -2.44 -9.90
CA ALA A 115 9.66 -1.30 -10.27
C ALA A 115 9.68 -0.21 -9.19
N LEU A 116 9.60 -0.59 -7.91
CA LEU A 116 9.70 0.32 -6.77
C LEU A 116 11.08 1.00 -6.70
N ALA A 117 12.17 0.25 -6.86
CA ALA A 117 13.52 0.82 -6.89
C ALA A 117 13.68 1.84 -8.02
N LYS A 118 13.24 1.47 -9.24
CA LYS A 118 13.27 2.38 -10.40
C LYS A 118 12.44 3.64 -10.14
N HIS A 119 11.27 3.52 -9.53
CA HIS A 119 10.43 4.66 -9.23
C HIS A 119 11.09 5.57 -8.18
N ALA A 120 11.71 5.00 -7.15
CA ALA A 120 12.44 5.77 -6.13
C ALA A 120 13.60 6.56 -6.74
N ASP A 121 14.38 5.94 -7.64
CA ASP A 121 15.46 6.62 -8.36
C ASP A 121 14.92 7.79 -9.20
N GLN A 122 13.81 7.57 -9.92
CA GLN A 122 13.17 8.61 -10.75
C GLN A 122 12.64 9.79 -9.92
N GLU A 123 12.04 9.54 -8.76
CA GLU A 123 11.59 10.61 -7.87
C GLU A 123 12.76 11.34 -7.22
N ALA A 124 13.85 10.64 -6.90
CA ALA A 124 15.08 11.29 -6.41
C ALA A 124 15.67 12.24 -7.46
N ASP A 125 15.78 11.79 -8.72
CA ASP A 125 16.25 12.63 -9.84
C ASP A 125 15.33 13.84 -10.06
N ARG A 126 14.01 13.62 -10.01
CA ARG A 126 13.02 14.68 -10.15
C ARG A 126 13.16 15.73 -9.04
N LEU A 127 13.32 15.29 -7.79
CA LEU A 127 13.49 16.18 -6.64
C LEU A 127 14.81 16.95 -6.73
N ASP A 128 15.91 16.29 -7.09
CA ASP A 128 17.20 16.94 -7.30
C ASP A 128 17.12 18.01 -8.40
N GLN A 129 16.47 17.72 -9.53
CA GLN A 129 16.24 18.70 -10.59
C GLN A 129 15.38 19.88 -10.11
N ALA A 130 14.31 19.61 -9.35
CA ALA A 130 13.44 20.66 -8.82
C ALA A 130 14.19 21.57 -7.84
N VAL A 131 15.02 20.99 -6.95
CA VAL A 131 15.87 21.74 -6.02
C VAL A 131 16.88 22.59 -6.78
N ARG A 132 17.59 22.01 -7.76
CA ARG A 132 18.55 22.77 -8.59
C ARG A 132 17.89 23.92 -9.33
N HIS A 133 16.71 23.70 -9.90
CA HIS A 133 15.96 24.75 -10.57
C HIS A 133 15.56 25.87 -9.61
N LEU A 134 15.09 25.52 -8.40
CA LEU A 134 14.74 26.50 -7.38
C LEU A 134 15.97 27.31 -6.95
N LEU A 135 17.11 26.67 -6.71
CA LEU A 135 18.36 27.33 -6.32
C LEU A 135 18.94 28.20 -7.43
N ALA A 136 18.84 27.78 -8.70
CA ALA A 136 19.35 28.55 -9.84
C ALA A 136 18.62 29.90 -10.04
N HIS A 137 17.36 29.98 -9.61
CA HIS A 137 16.52 31.18 -9.75
C HIS A 137 16.30 31.92 -8.42
N ALA A 138 16.88 31.44 -7.32
CA ALA A 138 16.81 32.10 -6.02
C ALA A 138 18.10 32.88 -5.74
N THR A 139 17.97 34.10 -5.23
CA THR A 139 19.13 34.84 -4.74
C THR A 139 19.58 34.28 -3.38
N PRO A 140 20.88 34.28 -3.07
CA PRO A 140 21.38 33.81 -1.77
C PRO A 140 20.70 34.48 -0.57
N ALA A 141 20.38 35.77 -0.68
CA ALA A 141 19.64 36.50 0.35
C ALA A 141 18.20 35.98 0.52
N HIS A 142 17.52 35.64 -0.58
CA HIS A 142 16.19 35.06 -0.52
C HIS A 142 16.23 33.68 0.17
N LEU A 143 17.18 32.82 -0.20
CA LEU A 143 17.36 31.50 0.42
C LEU A 143 17.67 31.58 1.93
N LEU A 144 18.59 32.47 2.32
CA LEU A 144 18.91 32.70 3.73
C LEU A 144 17.70 33.22 4.52
N SER A 145 16.88 34.07 3.91
CA SER A 145 15.65 34.56 4.55
C SER A 145 14.60 33.45 4.72
N THR A 146 14.41 32.57 3.72
CA THR A 146 13.44 31.47 3.83
C THR A 146 13.90 30.39 4.81
N VAL A 147 15.20 30.05 4.82
CA VAL A 147 15.77 29.11 5.79
C VAL A 147 15.71 29.69 7.20
N GLY A 148 16.05 30.98 7.38
CA GLY A 148 15.89 31.68 8.65
C GLY A 148 14.43 31.62 9.14
N HIS A 149 13.48 31.91 8.25
CA HIS A 149 12.05 31.82 8.58
C HIS A 149 11.63 30.39 8.95
N ALA A 150 12.02 29.38 8.18
CA ALA A 150 11.66 27.98 8.44
C ALA A 150 12.25 27.45 9.76
N LEU A 151 13.49 27.84 10.09
CA LEU A 151 14.14 27.47 11.36
C LEU A 151 13.50 28.17 12.56
N THR A 152 13.00 29.40 12.39
CA THR A 152 12.19 30.08 13.41
C THR A 152 10.75 29.56 13.51
N TRP A 153 10.29 28.80 12.51
CA TRP A 153 8.97 28.17 12.44
C TRP A 153 9.00 26.70 12.89
N LEU A 154 9.98 26.30 13.72
CA LEU A 154 9.87 25.01 14.41
C LEU A 154 8.55 25.00 15.19
N PRO A 155 7.61 24.07 14.90
CA PRO A 155 6.40 23.97 15.70
C PRO A 155 6.82 23.56 17.11
N GLU A 156 6.53 24.41 18.09
CA GLU A 156 6.53 24.03 19.50
C GLU A 156 5.51 22.89 19.68
N GLY A 157 5.96 21.64 19.55
CA GLY A 157 5.02 20.51 19.62
C GLY A 157 5.56 19.11 19.39
N ALA A 158 6.88 18.89 19.35
CA ALA A 158 7.45 17.54 19.43
C ALA A 158 7.89 17.27 20.87
N THR A 159 6.93 17.02 21.77
CA THR A 159 7.21 16.35 23.04
C THR A 159 7.44 14.87 22.79
N LEU A 160 8.62 14.42 23.23
CA LEU A 160 9.10 13.04 23.33
C LEU A 160 8.10 12.09 24.00
#